data_AF-A0A1T4Q6C1-F1
#
_entry.id   AF-A0A1T4Q6C1-F1
#
_cell.length_a   1.000
_cell.length_b   1.000
_cell.length_c   1.000
_cell.angle_alpha   90.00
_cell.angle_beta   90.00
_cell.angle_gamma   90.00
#
_symmetry.space_group_name_H-M   'P 1'
#
loop_
_entity.id
_entity.type
_entity.pdbx_description
1 polymer ?
#
loop_
_entity_poly.entity_id
_entity_poly.type
_entity_poly.pdbx_seq_one_letter_code
_entity_poly.pdbx_strand_id
1 'polypeptide(L)'
;MTMGFRPAPGGAAISLDPDEAAVLRSMAAMLLGLIEEPRADDEFARIVGIGSETEPPKDPVLARLLPDAYTGDAEAAGEFRRYTEDDLRRHKRDNAQALVDSLPEAGGEVVLDLAGGHAWLKALNDVRLALGTRLGVEEETYEAYLRGQAEPADEASAAALHVYEWLGALQDSLVHALSGGDDGGPDGDAF
;
A
#
# COMPACT_ATOMS: atom_id res chain seq x y z
N MET A 1 -14.15 -15.92 -2.27
CA MET A 1 -13.59 -15.34 -1.02
C MET A 1 -12.24 -15.96 -0.83
N THR A 2 -11.20 -15.18 -1.09
CA THR A 2 -9.79 -15.53 -0.89
C THR A 2 -9.59 -16.19 0.47
N MET A 3 -8.82 -17.27 0.49
CA MET A 3 -8.12 -17.65 1.72
C MET A 3 -6.96 -16.66 1.88
N GLY A 4 -6.85 -16.00 3.03
CA GLY A 4 -5.78 -15.02 3.28
C GLY A 4 -4.37 -15.62 3.13
N PHE A 5 -3.35 -14.78 3.30
CA PHE A 5 -1.97 -15.25 3.21
C PHE A 5 -1.68 -16.39 4.19
N ARG A 6 -0.90 -17.36 3.73
CA ARG A 6 -0.35 -18.46 4.53
C ARG A 6 1.18 -18.35 4.59
N PRO A 7 1.83 -18.79 5.67
CA PRO A 7 3.28 -18.91 5.70
C PRO A 7 3.79 -19.79 4.55
N ALA A 8 4.93 -19.40 4.00
CA ALA A 8 5.67 -20.17 3.00
C ALA A 8 7.17 -20.11 3.32
N PRO A 9 7.99 -21.07 2.86
CA PRO A 9 9.44 -21.03 3.12
C PRO A 9 10.05 -19.71 2.66
N GLY A 10 10.56 -18.92 3.61
CA GLY A 10 11.18 -17.62 3.33
C GLY A 10 10.20 -16.46 3.05
N GLY A 11 8.90 -16.61 3.34
CA GLY A 11 7.92 -15.53 3.19
C GLY A 11 6.47 -15.98 3.33
N ALA A 12 5.63 -15.65 2.36
CA ALA A 12 4.18 -15.90 2.40
C ALA A 12 3.63 -16.28 1.03
N ALA A 13 2.48 -16.96 1.01
CA ALA A 13 1.77 -17.30 -0.22
C ALA A 13 0.28 -17.02 -0.11
N ILE A 14 -0.37 -16.73 -1.24
CA ILE A 14 -1.83 -16.55 -1.34
C ILE A 14 -2.32 -17.12 -2.67
N SER A 15 -3.57 -17.59 -2.71
CA SER A 15 -4.24 -17.93 -3.97
C SER A 15 -5.34 -16.92 -4.22
N LEU A 16 -5.26 -16.20 -5.34
CA LEU A 16 -6.22 -15.19 -5.75
C LEU A 16 -7.07 -15.70 -6.91
N ASP A 17 -8.36 -15.38 -6.91
CA ASP A 17 -9.18 -15.55 -8.11
C ASP A 17 -8.90 -14.44 -9.15
N PRO A 18 -9.40 -14.56 -10.40
CA PRO A 18 -9.15 -13.56 -11.43
C PRO A 18 -9.65 -12.16 -11.08
N ASP A 19 -10.78 -12.06 -10.38
CA ASP A 19 -11.39 -10.77 -10.03
C ASP A 19 -10.58 -10.08 -8.93
N GLU A 20 -10.16 -10.84 -7.92
CA GLU A 20 -9.28 -10.37 -6.84
C GLU A 20 -7.94 -9.85 -7.39
N ALA A 21 -7.32 -10.61 -8.30
CA ALA A 21 -6.09 -10.19 -8.97
C ALA A 21 -6.30 -8.93 -9.83
N ALA A 22 -7.44 -8.83 -10.54
CA ALA A 22 -7.78 -7.66 -11.35
C ALA A 22 -8.00 -6.41 -10.50
N VAL A 23 -8.66 -6.54 -9.33
CA VAL A 23 -8.85 -5.43 -8.39
C VAL A 23 -7.51 -4.94 -7.88
N LEU A 24 -6.63 -5.83 -7.38
CA LEU A 24 -5.30 -5.44 -6.91
C LEU A 24 -4.48 -4.74 -7.99
N ARG A 25 -4.50 -5.27 -9.22
CA ARG A 25 -3.81 -4.67 -10.37
C ARG A 25 -4.35 -3.28 -10.69
N SER A 26 -5.67 -3.11 -10.70
CA SER A 26 -6.33 -1.83 -10.94
C SER A 26 -5.95 -0.80 -9.87
N MET A 27 -5.99 -1.19 -8.60
CA MET A 27 -5.63 -0.32 -7.47
C MET A 27 -4.16 0.13 -7.53
N ALA A 28 -3.24 -0.80 -7.81
CA ALA A 28 -1.83 -0.48 -7.94
C ALA A 28 -1.55 0.38 -9.19
N ALA A 29 -2.23 0.13 -10.31
CA ALA A 29 -2.13 0.96 -11.51
C ALA A 29 -2.63 2.39 -11.25
N MET A 30 -3.70 2.57 -10.47
CA MET A 30 -4.15 3.90 -10.05
C MET A 30 -3.09 4.64 -9.23
N LEU A 31 -2.42 3.96 -8.29
CA LEU A 31 -1.31 4.55 -7.54
C LEU A 31 -0.14 4.93 -8.45
N LEU A 32 0.25 4.07 -9.40
CA LEU A 32 1.32 4.35 -10.36
C LEU A 32 0.97 5.52 -11.29
N GLY A 33 -0.29 5.70 -11.64
CA GLY A 33 -0.77 6.85 -12.41
C GLY A 33 -0.82 8.14 -11.58
N LEU A 34 -1.08 8.04 -10.27
CA LEU A 34 -1.15 9.19 -9.36
C LEU A 34 0.22 9.68 -8.91
N ILE A 35 1.13 8.75 -8.60
CA ILE A 35 2.48 9.06 -8.13
C ILE A 35 3.38 9.23 -9.36
N GLU A 36 3.46 10.46 -9.86
CA GLU A 36 4.33 10.80 -10.99
C GLU A 36 5.80 10.40 -10.74
N GLU A 37 6.50 10.01 -11.80
CA GLU A 37 7.96 9.84 -11.75
C GLU A 37 8.63 11.19 -11.45
N PRO A 38 9.69 11.20 -10.62
CA PRO A 38 10.49 12.40 -10.42
C PRO A 38 10.96 12.99 -11.75
N ARG A 39 10.67 14.28 -11.97
CA ARG A 39 11.02 14.96 -13.22
C ARG A 39 12.52 14.88 -13.48
N ALA A 40 12.87 14.75 -14.76
CA ALA A 40 14.23 14.53 -15.19
C ALA A 40 15.08 15.80 -15.35
N ASP A 41 14.46 16.94 -15.08
CA ASP A 41 14.79 18.18 -15.78
C ASP A 41 16.07 18.84 -15.27
N ASP A 42 16.69 18.28 -14.22
CA ASP A 42 18.00 18.70 -13.72
C ASP A 42 18.88 17.46 -13.41
N GLU A 43 19.80 17.17 -14.33
CA GLU A 43 20.79 16.09 -14.22
C GLU A 43 21.70 16.26 -12.98
N PHE A 44 21.99 17.50 -12.60
CA PHE A 44 22.75 17.77 -11.37
C PHE A 44 21.90 17.49 -10.14
N ALA A 45 20.66 17.97 -10.09
CA ALA A 45 19.70 17.67 -9.03
C ALA A 45 19.56 16.15 -8.79
N ARG A 46 19.53 15.35 -9.86
CA ARG A 46 19.53 13.87 -9.77
C ARG A 46 20.80 13.31 -9.15
N ILE A 47 21.96 13.86 -9.50
CA ILE A 47 23.27 13.43 -8.96
C ILE A 47 23.39 13.76 -7.47
N VAL A 48 22.86 14.89 -7.02
CA VAL A 48 22.89 15.30 -5.60
C VAL A 48 21.65 14.89 -4.78
N GLY A 49 20.59 14.37 -5.41
CA GLY A 49 19.36 13.94 -4.74
C GLY A 49 18.49 15.10 -4.23
N ILE A 50 18.48 16.24 -4.93
CA ILE A 50 17.76 17.44 -4.50
C ILE A 50 16.59 17.70 -5.45
N GLY A 51 15.36 17.47 -5.02
CA GLY A 51 14.14 17.78 -5.76
C GLY A 51 13.85 19.28 -5.87
N SER A 52 12.85 19.63 -6.67
CA SER A 52 12.36 21.01 -6.83
C SER A 52 11.13 21.34 -5.99
N GLU A 53 10.49 20.33 -5.40
CA GLU A 53 9.24 20.50 -4.66
C GLU A 53 9.48 21.02 -3.24
N THR A 54 8.88 22.16 -2.92
CA THR A 54 8.97 22.81 -1.61
C THR A 54 7.59 23.03 -0.97
N GLU A 55 6.50 22.75 -1.69
CA GLU A 55 5.13 22.89 -1.21
C GLU A 55 4.44 21.52 -1.10
N PRO A 56 3.44 21.37 -0.20
CA PRO A 56 2.62 20.17 -0.13
C PRO A 56 1.80 19.93 -1.40
N PRO A 57 1.51 18.67 -1.78
CA PRO A 57 0.73 18.38 -2.96
C PRO A 57 -0.70 18.87 -2.76
N LYS A 58 -1.31 19.43 -3.82
CA LYS A 58 -2.70 19.92 -3.77
C LYS A 58 -3.72 18.78 -3.76
N ASP A 59 -3.36 17.63 -4.30
CA ASP A 59 -4.21 16.44 -4.26
C ASP A 59 -4.17 15.85 -2.83
N PRO A 60 -5.32 15.65 -2.18
CA PRO A 60 -5.38 15.19 -0.79
C PRO A 60 -4.82 13.78 -0.60
N VAL A 61 -4.89 12.91 -1.62
CA VAL A 61 -4.27 11.58 -1.58
C VAL A 61 -2.76 11.73 -1.59
N LEU A 62 -2.22 12.53 -2.50
CA LEU A 62 -0.77 12.75 -2.56
C LEU A 62 -0.25 13.42 -1.28
N ALA A 63 -0.97 14.38 -0.71
CA ALA A 63 -0.60 14.98 0.57
C ALA A 63 -0.56 13.96 1.72
N ARG A 64 -1.47 12.97 1.69
CA ARG A 64 -1.49 11.90 2.70
C ARG A 64 -0.41 10.84 2.48
N LEU A 65 -0.08 10.55 1.21
CA LEU A 65 1.00 9.63 0.85
C LEU A 65 2.39 10.26 1.05
N LEU A 66 2.51 11.57 0.89
CA LEU A 66 3.76 12.34 0.99
C LEU A 66 3.65 13.38 2.13
N PRO A 67 3.53 12.93 3.39
CA PRO A 67 3.31 13.82 4.53
C PRO A 67 4.54 14.67 4.84
N ASP A 68 4.32 15.84 5.42
CA ASP A 68 5.40 16.69 5.92
C ASP A 68 6.04 16.09 7.18
N ALA A 69 7.36 16.13 7.27
CA ALA A 69 8.09 15.65 8.46
C ALA A 69 8.00 16.60 9.66
N TYR A 70 7.73 17.89 9.41
CA TYR A 70 7.68 18.93 10.43
C TYR A 70 6.35 19.66 10.39
N THR A 71 5.57 19.53 11.46
CA THR A 71 4.32 20.28 11.64
C THR A 71 4.61 21.64 12.27
N GLY A 72 4.14 22.72 11.64
CA GLY A 72 4.28 24.09 12.17
C GLY A 72 5.57 24.82 11.78
N ASP A 73 6.43 24.19 10.96
CA ASP A 73 7.62 24.84 10.38
C ASP A 73 7.66 24.58 8.86
N ALA A 74 7.12 25.53 8.10
CA ALA A 74 6.98 25.41 6.65
C ALA A 74 8.34 25.45 5.92
N GLU A 75 9.34 26.15 6.47
CA GLU A 75 10.68 26.23 5.88
C GLU A 75 11.41 24.90 6.04
N ALA A 76 11.41 24.34 7.26
CA ALA A 76 11.99 23.03 7.52
C ALA A 76 11.26 21.90 6.77
N ALA A 77 9.93 21.97 6.67
CA ALA A 77 9.14 21.02 5.89
C ALA A 77 9.49 21.07 4.39
N GLY A 78 9.64 22.29 3.83
CA GLY A 78 10.04 22.49 2.44
C GLY A 78 11.43 21.96 2.12
N GLU A 79 12.42 22.20 2.99
CA GLU A 79 13.77 21.63 2.83
C GLU A 79 13.76 20.11 2.95
N PHE A 80 13.06 19.55 3.95
CA PHE A 80 12.96 18.10 4.09
C PHE A 80 12.35 17.44 2.84
N ARG A 81 11.27 18.05 2.32
CA ARG A 81 10.59 17.61 1.09
C ARG A 81 11.54 17.60 -0.09
N ARG A 82 12.31 18.67 -0.24
CA ARG A 82 13.33 18.81 -1.28
C ARG A 82 14.29 17.64 -1.32
N TYR A 83 14.73 17.12 -0.18
CA TYR A 83 15.70 16.02 -0.12
C TYR A 83 15.08 14.62 -0.14
N THR A 84 13.78 14.46 0.15
CA THR A 84 13.21 13.13 0.46
C THR A 84 12.02 12.74 -0.39
N GLU A 85 11.28 13.69 -0.97
CA GLU A 85 10.04 13.39 -1.68
C GLU A 85 10.29 12.52 -2.92
N ASP A 86 11.35 12.80 -3.67
CA ASP A 86 11.69 12.04 -4.87
C ASP A 86 12.02 10.57 -4.56
N ASP A 87 12.78 10.32 -3.48
CA ASP A 87 13.06 8.96 -3.00
C ASP A 87 11.80 8.27 -2.49
N LEU A 88 10.94 9.01 -1.77
CA LEU A 88 9.67 8.48 -1.29
C LEU A 88 8.76 8.09 -2.46
N ARG A 89 8.65 8.93 -3.49
CA ARG A 89 7.91 8.64 -4.73
C ARG A 89 8.46 7.40 -5.43
N ARG A 90 9.78 7.31 -5.60
CA ARG A 90 10.45 6.12 -6.18
C ARG A 90 10.07 4.86 -5.42
N HIS A 91 10.29 4.82 -4.11
CA HIS A 91 10.00 3.64 -3.30
C HIS A 91 8.53 3.24 -3.34
N LYS A 92 7.59 4.19 -3.31
CA LYS A 92 6.16 3.88 -3.44
C LYS A 92 5.81 3.26 -4.79
N ARG A 93 6.37 3.81 -5.88
CA ARG A 93 6.21 3.24 -7.22
C ARG A 93 6.81 1.84 -7.31
N ASP A 94 8.02 1.63 -6.79
CA ASP A 94 8.68 0.33 -6.79
C ASP A 94 7.84 -0.74 -6.05
N ASN A 95 7.27 -0.38 -4.88
CA ASN A 95 6.39 -1.29 -4.14
C ASN A 95 5.11 -1.62 -4.92
N ALA A 96 4.47 -0.61 -5.54
CA ALA A 96 3.28 -0.81 -6.35
C ALA A 96 3.56 -1.64 -7.61
N GLN A 97 4.71 -1.43 -8.25
CA GLN A 97 5.16 -2.19 -9.41
C GLN A 97 5.46 -3.65 -9.03
N ALA A 98 6.16 -3.88 -7.91
CA ALA A 98 6.43 -5.22 -7.40
C ALA A 98 5.12 -6.00 -7.12
N LEU A 99 4.09 -5.32 -6.62
CA LEU A 99 2.76 -5.90 -6.47
C LEU A 99 2.20 -6.32 -7.84
N VAL A 100 2.15 -5.41 -8.83
CA VAL A 100 1.64 -5.69 -10.18
C VAL A 100 2.37 -6.84 -10.87
N ASP A 101 3.70 -6.85 -10.78
CA ASP A 101 4.57 -7.83 -11.43
C ASP A 101 4.40 -9.24 -10.83
N SER A 102 4.05 -9.32 -9.54
CA SER A 102 3.83 -10.59 -8.85
C SER A 102 2.45 -11.20 -9.08
N LEU A 103 1.50 -10.47 -9.67
CA LEU A 103 0.12 -10.94 -9.90
C LEU A 103 0.00 -11.70 -11.23
N PRO A 104 -0.44 -12.97 -11.23
CA PRO A 104 -0.80 -13.69 -12.46
C PRO A 104 -1.99 -13.04 -13.19
N GLU A 105 -1.98 -13.07 -14.54
CA GLU A 105 -3.07 -12.48 -15.34
C GLU A 105 -4.43 -13.12 -15.10
N ALA A 106 -4.48 -14.44 -14.90
CA ALA A 106 -5.70 -15.22 -14.72
C ALA A 106 -5.99 -15.56 -13.24
N GLY A 107 -5.38 -14.84 -12.29
CA GLY A 107 -5.33 -15.26 -10.90
C GLY A 107 -4.47 -16.52 -10.70
N GLY A 108 -4.44 -17.03 -9.48
CA GLY A 108 -3.66 -18.19 -9.08
C GLY A 108 -2.79 -17.93 -7.86
N GLU A 109 -1.81 -18.81 -7.67
CA GLU A 109 -0.91 -18.73 -6.52
C GLU A 109 0.16 -17.65 -6.72
N VAL A 110 0.30 -16.79 -5.71
CA VAL A 110 1.37 -15.81 -5.56
C VAL A 110 2.23 -16.25 -4.39
N VAL A 111 3.53 -16.42 -4.61
CA VAL A 111 4.51 -16.72 -3.56
C VAL A 111 5.46 -15.54 -3.44
N LEU A 112 5.56 -14.99 -2.24
CA LEU A 112 6.38 -13.84 -1.90
C LEU A 112 7.49 -14.29 -0.97
N ASP A 113 8.72 -13.83 -1.23
CA ASP A 113 9.77 -13.84 -0.22
C ASP A 113 9.54 -12.70 0.80
N LEU A 114 10.40 -12.59 1.82
CA LEU A 114 10.31 -11.52 2.81
C LEU A 114 10.34 -10.12 2.17
N ALA A 115 11.16 -9.89 1.14
CA ALA A 115 11.27 -8.59 0.50
C ALA A 115 9.98 -8.22 -0.25
N GLY A 116 9.44 -9.16 -1.04
CA GLY A 116 8.17 -9.04 -1.75
C GLY A 116 7.00 -8.88 -0.79
N GLY A 117 6.99 -9.61 0.33
CA GLY A 117 6.00 -9.44 1.40
C GLY A 117 5.99 -8.04 1.99
N HIS A 118 7.16 -7.46 2.29
CA HIS A 118 7.25 -6.08 2.76
C HIS A 118 6.84 -5.06 1.69
N ALA A 119 7.19 -5.29 0.42
CA ALA A 119 6.76 -4.43 -0.69
C ALA A 119 5.23 -4.44 -0.83
N TRP A 120 4.61 -5.62 -0.76
CA TRP A 120 3.16 -5.77 -0.73
C TRP A 120 2.51 -5.05 0.45
N LEU A 121 3.04 -5.21 1.67
CA LEU A 121 2.51 -4.51 2.85
C LEU A 121 2.49 -2.99 2.66
N LYS A 122 3.57 -2.42 2.09
CA LYS A 122 3.68 -0.98 1.81
C LYS A 122 2.71 -0.56 0.70
N ALA A 123 2.62 -1.33 -0.39
CA ALA A 123 1.71 -1.03 -1.49
C ALA A 123 0.23 -1.11 -1.05
N LEU A 124 -0.17 -2.16 -0.32
CA LEU A 124 -1.52 -2.31 0.21
C LEU A 124 -1.88 -1.17 1.17
N ASN A 125 -0.93 -0.74 2.00
CA ASN A 125 -1.12 0.43 2.86
C ASN A 125 -1.37 1.70 2.04
N ASP A 126 -0.56 1.95 1.01
CA ASP A 126 -0.70 3.12 0.15
C ASP A 126 -2.03 3.10 -0.62
N VAL A 127 -2.49 1.93 -1.08
CA VAL A 127 -3.81 1.78 -1.71
C VAL A 127 -4.91 2.11 -0.71
N ARG A 128 -4.85 1.56 0.51
CA ARG A 128 -5.83 1.83 1.57
C ARG A 128 -5.88 3.31 1.92
N LEU A 129 -4.73 3.96 2.08
CA LEU A 129 -4.66 5.41 2.34
C LEU A 129 -5.30 6.21 1.20
N ALA A 130 -5.00 5.87 -0.06
CA ALA A 130 -5.58 6.53 -1.22
C ALA A 130 -7.11 6.38 -1.29
N LEU A 131 -7.59 5.14 -1.11
CA LEU A 131 -9.00 4.82 -1.16
C LEU A 131 -9.76 5.48 -0.02
N GLY A 132 -9.27 5.37 1.22
CA GLY A 132 -9.88 6.00 2.40
C GLY A 132 -9.97 7.52 2.26
N THR A 133 -8.93 8.16 1.72
CA THR A 133 -8.91 9.61 1.47
C THR A 133 -9.97 10.03 0.45
N ARG A 134 -10.11 9.27 -0.65
CA ARG A 134 -11.11 9.56 -1.70
C ARG A 134 -12.55 9.34 -1.22
N LEU A 135 -12.76 8.34 -0.37
CA LEU A 135 -14.06 8.04 0.21
C LEU A 135 -14.45 9.02 1.32
N GLY A 136 -13.53 9.88 1.78
CA GLY A 136 -13.75 10.68 2.98
C GLY A 136 -13.96 9.81 4.23
N VAL A 137 -13.38 8.62 4.23
CA VAL A 137 -13.49 7.67 5.34
C VAL A 137 -12.58 8.17 6.45
N GLU A 138 -13.18 8.95 7.35
CA GLU A 138 -12.62 9.17 8.68
C GLU A 138 -12.88 7.94 9.55
N GLU A 139 -12.01 7.72 10.54
CA GLU A 139 -12.10 6.56 11.44
C GLU A 139 -13.49 6.44 12.08
N GLU A 140 -14.07 7.56 12.52
CA GLU A 140 -15.42 7.63 13.09
C GLU A 140 -16.52 7.25 12.09
N THR A 141 -16.40 7.67 10.83
CA THR A 141 -17.38 7.39 9.77
C THR A 141 -17.32 5.91 9.35
N TYR A 142 -16.11 5.34 9.32
CA TYR A 142 -15.92 3.92 9.04
C TYR A 142 -16.51 3.04 10.13
N GLU A 143 -16.25 3.37 11.40
CA GLU A 143 -16.80 2.63 12.54
C GLU A 143 -18.34 2.68 12.56
N ALA A 144 -18.92 3.84 12.24
CA ALA A 144 -20.37 3.98 12.12
C ALA A 144 -20.93 3.07 11.01
N TYR A 145 -20.28 3.00 9.84
CA TYR A 145 -20.67 2.08 8.77
C TYR A 145 -20.62 0.62 9.22
N LEU A 146 -19.52 0.17 9.84
CA LEU A 146 -19.38 -1.20 10.33
C LEU A 146 -20.43 -1.57 11.40
N ARG A 147 -20.90 -0.59 12.18
CA ARG A 147 -21.98 -0.77 13.17
C ARG A 147 -23.39 -0.69 12.56
N GLY A 148 -23.52 -0.48 11.24
CA GLY A 148 -24.80 -0.27 10.58
C GLY A 148 -25.48 1.06 10.95
N GLN A 149 -24.68 2.04 11.35
CA GLN A 149 -25.12 3.38 11.79
C GLN A 149 -24.89 4.45 10.71
N ALA A 150 -24.23 4.09 9.61
CA ALA A 150 -24.05 4.92 8.43
C ALA A 150 -24.26 4.06 7.17
N GLU A 151 -24.88 4.65 6.16
CA GLU A 151 -25.11 4.02 4.86
C GLU A 151 -24.21 4.67 3.80
N PRO A 152 -23.70 3.90 2.84
CA PRO A 152 -22.95 4.45 1.72
C PRO A 152 -23.84 5.38 0.88
N ALA A 153 -23.24 6.43 0.32
CA ALA A 153 -23.97 7.42 -0.46
C ALA A 153 -24.59 6.84 -1.74
N ASP A 154 -23.91 5.88 -2.35
CA ASP A 154 -24.32 5.16 -3.56
C ASP A 154 -23.66 3.78 -3.65
N GLU A 155 -24.01 3.01 -4.69
CA GLU A 155 -23.48 1.67 -4.94
C GLU A 155 -21.96 1.67 -5.17
N ALA A 156 -21.42 2.71 -5.80
CA ALA A 156 -19.98 2.85 -6.02
C ALA A 156 -19.22 3.02 -4.70
N SER A 157 -19.77 3.82 -3.79
CA SER A 157 -19.24 4.04 -2.44
C SER A 157 -19.32 2.76 -1.61
N ALA A 158 -20.41 2.00 -1.73
CA ALA A 158 -20.55 0.69 -1.09
C ALA A 158 -19.48 -0.29 -1.57
N ALA A 159 -19.30 -0.41 -2.88
CA ALA A 159 -18.27 -1.26 -3.47
C ALA A 159 -16.86 -0.87 -3.02
N ALA A 160 -16.57 0.43 -2.96
CA ALA A 160 -15.29 0.94 -2.51
C ALA A 160 -15.02 0.65 -1.02
N LEU A 161 -16.04 0.74 -0.16
CA LEU A 161 -15.93 0.35 1.25
C LEU A 161 -15.66 -1.15 1.42
N HIS A 162 -16.31 -2.00 0.62
CA HIS A 162 -16.04 -3.44 0.62
C HIS A 162 -14.61 -3.76 0.18
N VAL A 163 -14.11 -3.09 -0.88
CA VAL A 163 -12.71 -3.23 -1.30
C VAL A 163 -11.76 -2.75 -0.19
N TYR A 164 -12.06 -1.61 0.44
CA TYR A 164 -11.26 -1.08 1.54
C TYR A 164 -11.15 -2.08 2.71
N GLU A 165 -12.26 -2.68 3.13
CA GLU A 165 -12.31 -3.71 4.16
C GLU A 165 -11.50 -4.95 3.75
N TRP A 166 -11.73 -5.46 2.54
CA TRP A 166 -11.02 -6.62 2.03
C TRP A 166 -9.51 -6.42 1.97
N LEU A 167 -9.04 -5.25 1.52
CA LEU A 167 -7.61 -4.91 1.54
C LEU A 167 -7.04 -4.90 2.96
N GLY A 168 -7.85 -4.57 3.96
CA GLY A 168 -7.46 -4.62 5.37
C GLY A 168 -7.27 -6.02 5.88
N ALA A 169 -8.25 -6.90 5.61
CA ALA A 169 -8.15 -8.31 5.93
C ALA A 169 -6.95 -8.97 5.21
N LEU A 170 -6.71 -8.58 3.95
CA LEU A 170 -5.57 -9.06 3.17
C LEU A 170 -4.24 -8.64 3.80
N GLN A 171 -4.09 -7.35 4.14
CA GLN A 171 -2.90 -6.83 4.80
C GLN A 171 -2.65 -7.49 6.15
N ASP A 172 -3.70 -7.64 6.97
CA ASP A 172 -3.62 -8.31 8.27
C ASP A 172 -3.15 -9.77 8.12
N SER A 173 -3.72 -10.52 7.17
CA SER A 173 -3.29 -11.88 6.90
C SER A 173 -1.83 -11.97 6.45
N LEU A 174 -1.34 -10.99 5.68
CA LEU A 174 0.06 -10.93 5.26
C LEU A 174 1.00 -10.67 6.43
N VAL A 175 0.64 -9.75 7.34
CA VAL A 175 1.39 -9.51 8.58
C VAL A 175 1.51 -10.80 9.40
N HIS A 176 0.40 -11.52 9.58
CA HIS A 176 0.39 -12.78 10.31
C HIS A 176 1.25 -13.86 9.63
N ALA A 177 1.14 -14.00 8.30
CA ALA A 177 1.92 -14.98 7.54
C ALA A 177 3.43 -14.73 7.61
N LEU A 178 3.86 -13.45 7.57
CA LEU A 178 5.28 -13.08 7.69
C LEU A 178 5.80 -13.18 9.12
N SER A 179 4.92 -13.03 10.12
CA SER A 179 5.28 -13.13 11.54
C SER A 179 5.32 -14.58 12.05
N GLY A 180 4.52 -15.47 11.45
CA GLY A 180 4.43 -16.90 11.81
C GLY A 180 5.53 -17.78 11.22
N GLY A 181 6.62 -17.21 10.71
CA GLY A 181 7.70 -17.92 10.03
C GLY A 181 8.77 -18.56 10.92
N ASP A 182 8.54 -18.66 12.24
CA ASP A 182 9.50 -19.26 13.19
C ASP A 182 8.90 -20.37 14.06
N ASP A 183 8.18 -21.32 13.43
CA ASP A 183 7.93 -22.64 14.03
C ASP A 183 8.94 -23.65 13.46
N GLY A 184 10.22 -23.40 13.79
CA GLY A 184 11.37 -24.27 13.51
C GLY A 184 11.89 -24.99 14.75
N GLY A 185 11.04 -25.80 15.41
CA GLY A 185 11.44 -26.98 16.21
C GLY A 185 11.42 -26.86 17.75
N PRO A 186 11.34 -28.00 18.48
CA PRO A 186 11.68 -29.34 17.99
C PRO A 186 10.50 -30.32 17.85
N ASP A 187 10.56 -31.13 16.79
CA ASP A 187 9.95 -32.46 16.74
C ASP A 187 10.50 -33.34 17.88
N GLY A 188 9.66 -34.23 18.38
CA GLY A 188 9.88 -34.98 19.61
C GLY A 188 11.10 -35.92 19.61
N ASP A 189 11.65 -36.14 20.81
CA ASP A 189 11.78 -37.46 21.45
C ASP A 189 12.45 -37.36 22.83
N ALA A 190 12.04 -38.26 23.74
CA ALA A 190 12.54 -38.56 25.10
C ALA A 190 12.26 -37.50 26.18
N PHE A 191 11.52 -37.78 27.27
CA PHE A 191 11.40 -39.00 28.09
C PHE A 191 9.97 -39.20 28.63
#